data_AF-A0A962MS34-F1
#
_entry.id   AF-A0A962MS34-F1
#
_cell.length_a   1.000
_cell.length_b   1.000
_cell.length_c   1.000
_cell.angle_alpha   90.00
_cell.angle_beta   90.00
_cell.angle_gamma   90.00
#
_symmetry.space_group_name_H-M   'P 1'
#
loop_
_entity.id
_entity.type
_entity.pdbx_description
1 polymer ?
#
loop_
_entity_poly.entity_id
_entity_poly.type
_entity_poly.pdbx_seq_one_letter_code
_entity_poly.pdbx_strand_id
1 'polypeptide(L)'
;MKQRLAQIDCDAEQAAALARAVDWYAAAAYPPGGSECAQVARETLRDAATVIGAHAGGRLVVRKRLLPQLRAALTWCLSQEGPPGLEWPAGLADVLDNATTSSAQQRQDRGTTATGAER
;
A
#
# COMPACT_ATOMS: atom_id res chain seq x y z
N MET A 1 -9.24 -13.89 12.26
CA MET A 1 -8.87 -12.45 12.32
C MET A 1 -9.41 -11.74 11.08
N LYS A 2 -10.17 -10.65 11.21
CA LYS A 2 -10.74 -9.92 10.07
C LYS A 2 -9.63 -9.19 9.30
N GLN A 3 -9.35 -9.60 8.06
CA GLN A 3 -8.35 -8.95 7.24
C GLN A 3 -8.86 -7.56 6.83
N ARG A 4 -8.21 -6.50 7.34
CA ARG A 4 -8.51 -5.13 6.95
C ARG A 4 -7.75 -4.79 5.68
N LEU A 5 -8.49 -4.40 4.64
CA LEU A 5 -7.96 -3.97 3.36
C LEU A 5 -7.91 -2.45 3.29
N ALA A 6 -6.97 -1.92 2.51
CA ALA A 6 -6.86 -0.52 2.15
C ALA A 6 -6.89 -0.40 0.62
N GLN A 7 -7.47 0.68 0.14
CA GLN A 7 -7.57 0.99 -1.28
C GLN A 7 -6.67 2.19 -1.57
N ILE A 8 -5.83 2.05 -2.59
CA ILE A 8 -4.89 3.05 -3.06
C ILE A 8 -5.28 3.32 -4.52
N ASP A 9 -5.68 4.54 -4.83
CA ASP A 9 -5.90 4.96 -6.21
C ASP A 9 -4.55 5.40 -6.79
N CYS A 10 -4.07 4.67 -7.79
CA CYS A 10 -2.78 4.91 -8.43
C CYS A 10 -2.80 4.45 -9.88
N ASP A 11 -2.12 5.17 -10.76
CA ASP A 11 -1.92 4.75 -12.14
C ASP A 11 -0.85 3.66 -12.26
N ALA A 12 -0.77 2.99 -13.42
CA ALA A 12 0.21 1.92 -13.65
C ALA A 12 1.66 2.37 -13.40
N GLU A 13 1.99 3.60 -13.78
CA GLU A 13 3.31 4.20 -13.56
C GLU A 13 3.61 4.37 -12.06
N GLN A 14 2.65 4.89 -11.31
CA GLN A 14 2.79 5.07 -9.86
C GLN A 14 2.87 3.72 -9.13
N ALA A 15 2.10 2.72 -9.58
CA ALA A 15 2.16 1.36 -9.04
C ALA A 15 3.53 0.72 -9.32
N ALA A 16 4.06 0.86 -10.53
CA ALA A 16 5.41 0.39 -10.86
C ALA A 16 6.50 1.10 -10.05
N ALA A 17 6.38 2.42 -9.86
CA ALA A 17 7.31 3.18 -9.02
C ALA A 17 7.24 2.76 -7.54
N LEU A 18 6.03 2.56 -7.00
CA LEU A 18 5.83 2.06 -5.65
C LEU A 18 6.44 0.65 -5.47
N ALA A 19 6.24 -0.24 -6.44
CA ALA A 19 6.85 -1.56 -6.42
C ALA A 19 8.39 -1.50 -6.39
N ARG A 20 8.99 -0.64 -7.22
CA ARG A 20 10.45 -0.42 -7.19
C ARG A 20 10.90 0.10 -5.83
N ALA A 21 10.23 1.11 -5.28
CA ALA A 21 10.59 1.67 -3.98
C ALA A 21 10.58 0.60 -2.86
N VAL A 22 9.58 -0.30 -2.88
CA VAL A 22 9.49 -1.41 -1.93
C VAL A 22 10.61 -2.42 -2.12
N ASP A 23 10.98 -2.77 -3.36
CA ASP A 23 12.09 -3.70 -3.60
C ASP A 23 13.43 -3.13 -3.13
N TRP A 24 13.70 -1.86 -3.44
CA TRP A 24 14.91 -1.17 -2.98
C TRP A 24 14.96 -1.09 -1.45
N TYR A 25 13.85 -0.70 -0.82
CA TYR A 25 13.76 -0.66 0.64
C TYR A 25 13.96 -2.05 1.25
N ALA A 26 13.38 -3.10 0.67
CA ALA A 26 13.56 -4.47 1.16
C ALA A 26 15.02 -4.91 1.09
N ALA A 27 15.74 -4.55 0.02
CA ALA A 27 17.16 -4.85 -0.11
C ALA A 27 18.03 -4.08 0.90
N ALA A 28 17.69 -2.81 1.19
CA ALA A 28 18.41 -1.97 2.13
C ALA A 28 18.12 -2.34 3.60
N ALA A 29 16.86 -2.52 3.97
CA ALA A 29 16.44 -2.84 5.33
C ALA A 29 16.72 -4.31 5.72
N TYR A 30 16.70 -5.22 4.74
CA TYR A 30 16.91 -6.65 4.94
C TYR A 30 17.96 -7.19 3.97
N PRO A 31 19.25 -6.90 4.21
CA PRO A 31 20.32 -7.37 3.34
C PRO A 31 20.41 -8.90 3.28
N PRO A 32 20.93 -9.47 2.18
CA PRO A 32 21.18 -10.91 2.08
C PRO A 32 22.15 -11.36 3.19
N GLY A 33 21.92 -12.55 3.75
CA GLY A 33 22.74 -13.10 4.84
C GLY A 33 22.35 -12.64 6.25
N GLY A 34 21.25 -11.88 6.40
CA GLY A 34 20.61 -11.63 7.69
C GLY A 34 19.94 -12.87 8.28
N SER A 35 19.28 -12.72 9.45
CA SER A 35 18.55 -13.81 10.10
C SER A 35 17.42 -14.37 9.22
N GLU A 36 16.99 -15.61 9.49
CA GLU A 36 15.86 -16.23 8.77
C GLU A 36 14.61 -15.36 8.80
N CYS A 37 14.29 -14.78 9.97
CA CYS A 37 13.17 -13.85 10.12
C CYS A 37 13.31 -12.61 9.22
N ALA A 38 14.53 -12.08 9.04
CA ALA A 38 14.79 -10.96 8.15
C ALA A 38 14.62 -11.35 6.68
N GLN A 39 15.04 -12.56 6.28
CA GLN A 39 14.83 -13.04 4.91
C GLN A 39 13.35 -13.26 4.59
N VAL A 40 12.56 -13.79 5.54
CA VAL A 40 11.11 -13.92 5.38
C VAL A 40 10.43 -12.56 5.22
N ALA A 41 10.86 -11.55 6.00
CA ALA A 41 10.35 -10.18 5.85
C ALA A 41 10.69 -9.59 4.48
N ARG A 42 11.92 -9.81 4.01
CA ARG A 42 12.39 -9.41 2.68
C ARG A 42 11.56 -10.03 1.56
N GLU A 43 11.33 -11.34 1.61
CA GLU A 43 10.54 -12.08 0.63
C GLU A 43 9.09 -11.58 0.62
N THR A 44 8.49 -11.41 1.81
CA THR A 44 7.12 -10.89 1.94
C THR A 44 6.96 -9.51 1.29
N LEU A 45 7.97 -8.63 1.44
CA LEU A 45 7.96 -7.30 0.81
C LEU A 45 8.13 -7.39 -0.71
N ARG A 46 8.97 -8.31 -1.20
CA ARG A 46 9.18 -8.54 -2.63
C ARG A 46 7.97 -9.12 -3.33
N ASP A 47 7.27 -10.05 -2.68
CA ASP A 47 6.00 -10.57 -3.19
C ASP A 47 4.97 -9.44 -3.28
N ALA A 48 4.90 -8.59 -2.26
CA ALA A 48 4.03 -7.42 -2.30
C ALA A 48 4.41 -6.47 -3.45
N ALA A 49 5.70 -6.17 -3.64
CA ALA A 49 6.19 -5.35 -4.74
C ALA A 49 5.80 -5.94 -6.10
N THR A 50 5.92 -7.27 -6.27
CA THR A 50 5.55 -7.96 -7.51
C THR A 50 4.07 -7.79 -7.83
N VAL A 51 3.19 -7.97 -6.83
CA VAL A 51 1.75 -7.78 -7.00
C VAL A 51 1.40 -6.33 -7.32
N ILE A 52 2.03 -5.37 -6.65
CA ILE A 52 1.82 -3.94 -6.86
C ILE A 52 2.30 -3.53 -8.26
N GLY A 53 3.47 -3.99 -8.68
CA GLY A 53 4.08 -3.62 -9.97
C GLY A 53 3.36 -4.21 -11.18
N ALA A 54 2.64 -5.32 -11.00
CA ALA A 54 1.78 -5.91 -12.03
C ALA A 54 0.42 -5.20 -12.16
N HIS A 55 0.12 -4.21 -11.33
CA HIS A 55 -1.16 -3.52 -11.32
C HIS A 55 -1.28 -2.56 -12.52
N ALA A 56 -2.34 -2.72 -13.31
CA ALA A 56 -2.57 -1.93 -14.54
C ALA A 56 -3.08 -0.49 -14.29
N GLY A 57 -3.15 -0.06 -13.03
CA GLY A 57 -3.66 1.25 -12.61
C GLY A 57 -5.11 1.22 -12.12
N GLY A 58 -5.57 2.34 -11.55
CA GLY A 58 -6.84 2.46 -10.85
C GLY A 58 -6.73 2.06 -9.38
N ARG A 59 -7.62 1.20 -8.91
CA ARG A 59 -7.76 0.90 -7.48
C ARG A 59 -6.97 -0.32 -7.05
N LEU A 60 -5.79 -0.08 -6.50
CA LEU A 60 -4.94 -1.10 -5.89
C LEU A 60 -5.45 -1.45 -4.48
N VAL A 61 -5.71 -2.74 -4.24
CA VAL A 61 -6.18 -3.24 -2.94
C VAL A 61 -5.03 -3.94 -2.21
N VAL A 62 -4.62 -3.39 -1.07
CA VAL A 62 -3.55 -3.96 -0.23
C VAL A 62 -4.04 -4.27 1.18
N ARG A 63 -3.30 -5.11 1.91
CA ARG A 63 -3.56 -5.33 3.34
C ARG A 63 -3.20 -4.06 4.11
N LYS A 64 -4.07 -3.63 5.03
CA LYS A 64 -3.84 -2.40 5.83
C LYS A 64 -2.50 -2.41 6.58
N ARG A 65 -2.08 -3.58 7.07
CA ARG A 65 -0.80 -3.76 7.77
C ARG A 65 0.44 -3.51 6.89
N LEU A 66 0.28 -3.52 5.56
CA LEU A 66 1.34 -3.26 4.61
C LEU A 66 1.56 -1.75 4.43
N LEU A 67 0.54 -0.91 4.64
CA LEU A 67 0.64 0.55 4.45
C LEU A 67 1.81 1.18 5.22
N PRO A 68 2.07 0.88 6.51
CA PRO A 68 3.23 1.44 7.19
C PRO A 68 4.56 1.07 6.54
N GLN A 69 4.67 -0.14 5.99
CA GLN A 69 5.88 -0.57 5.29
C GLN A 69 6.03 0.10 3.92
N LEU A 70 4.93 0.28 3.17
CA LEU A 70 4.94 1.05 1.92
C LEU A 70 5.35 2.51 2.15
N ARG A 71 4.83 3.12 3.23
CA ARG A 71 5.21 4.49 3.62
C ARG A 71 6.68 4.58 4.01
N ALA A 72 7.16 3.65 4.83
CA ALA A 72 8.58 3.60 5.19
C ALA A 72 9.47 3.45 3.95
N ALA A 73 9.08 2.61 2.99
CA ALA A 73 9.80 2.44 1.73
C ALA A 73 9.85 3.74 0.90
N LEU A 74 8.72 4.44 0.75
CA LEU A 74 8.69 5.73 0.05
C LEU A 74 9.49 6.81 0.79
N THR A 75 9.31 6.95 2.11
CA THR A 75 10.05 7.91 2.92
C THR A 75 11.55 7.70 2.79
N TRP A 76 12.01 6.44 2.84
CA TRP A 76 13.43 6.12 2.67
C TRP A 76 13.91 6.41 1.23
N CYS A 77 13.14 6.02 0.21
CA CYS A 77 13.52 6.25 -1.19
C CYS A 77 13.57 7.74 -1.58
N LEU A 78 12.73 8.57 -0.97
CA LEU A 78 12.70 10.02 -1.17
C LEU A 78 13.70 10.76 -0.25
N SER A 79 14.37 10.05 0.64
CA SER A 79 15.40 10.62 1.51
C SER A 79 16.77 10.64 0.82
N GLN A 80 17.73 11.33 1.44
CA GLN A 80 19.12 11.37 0.95
C GLN A 80 19.83 10.00 1.03
N GLU A 81 19.31 9.06 1.82
CA GLU A 81 19.81 7.69 1.95
C GLU A 81 19.17 6.71 0.95
N GLY A 82 18.21 7.19 0.14
CA GLY A 82 17.55 6.41 -0.89
C GLY A 82 18.47 6.08 -2.08
N PRO A 83 17.95 5.34 -3.07
CA PRO A 83 18.73 4.95 -4.23
C PRO A 83 19.13 6.19 -5.06
N PRO A 84 20.42 6.37 -5.39
CA PRO A 84 20.87 7.53 -6.14
C PRO A 84 20.43 7.47 -7.60
N GLY A 85 20.01 8.61 -8.16
CA GLY A 85 19.72 8.75 -9.60
C GLY A 85 18.41 8.16 -10.07
N LEU A 86 17.48 7.79 -9.17
CA LEU A 86 16.11 7.44 -9.55
C LEU A 86 15.21 8.67 -9.55
N GLU A 87 14.54 8.90 -10.67
CA GLU A 87 13.44 9.86 -10.76
C GLU A 87 12.14 9.16 -10.34
N TRP A 88 11.45 9.78 -9.38
CA TRP A 88 10.17 9.29 -8.88
C TRP A 88 9.04 10.14 -9.46
N PRO A 89 7.91 9.53 -9.87
CA PRO A 89 6.78 10.29 -10.39
C PRO A 89 6.26 11.29 -9.35
N ALA A 90 5.86 12.47 -9.84
CA ALA A 90 5.28 13.50 -8.97
C ALA A 90 4.03 12.98 -8.26
N GLY A 91 3.88 13.33 -6.98
CA GLY A 91 2.73 12.89 -6.17
C GLY A 91 2.79 11.43 -5.69
N LEU A 92 3.89 10.68 -5.92
CA LEU A 92 4.00 9.30 -5.44
C LEU A 92 3.79 9.16 -3.91
N ALA A 93 4.27 10.12 -3.13
CA ALA A 93 4.04 10.15 -1.68
C ALA A 93 2.55 10.35 -1.32
N ASP A 94 1.85 11.18 -2.10
CA ASP A 94 0.45 11.54 -1.91
C ASP A 94 -0.49 10.35 -2.17
N VAL A 95 -0.10 9.44 -3.09
CA VAL A 95 -0.82 8.20 -3.39
C VAL A 95 -1.07 7.36 -2.13
N LEU A 96 -0.09 7.27 -1.22
CA LEU A 96 -0.25 6.52 0.03
C LEU A 96 -0.95 7.32 1.15
N ASP A 97 -1.00 8.65 1.05
CA ASP A 97 -1.70 9.50 2.01
C ASP A 97 -3.21 9.47 1.76
N ASN A 98 -3.61 9.47 0.48
CA ASN A 98 -5.00 9.29 0.04
C ASN A 98 -5.51 7.84 0.16
N ALA A 99 -4.71 6.91 0.69
CA ALA A 99 -5.08 5.52 0.86
C ALA A 99 -6.32 5.40 1.77
N THR A 100 -7.48 5.22 1.14
CA THR A 100 -8.74 5.11 1.86
C THR A 100 -8.78 3.74 2.52
N THR A 101 -8.79 3.71 3.85
CA THR A 101 -9.07 2.46 4.57
C THR A 101 -10.54 2.15 4.36
N SER A 102 -10.83 1.25 3.41
CA SER A 102 -12.18 0.74 3.18
C SER A 102 -12.62 -0.07 4.40
N SER A 103 -13.19 0.62 5.37
CA SER A 103 -13.88 0.04 6.49
C SER A 103 -15.21 -0.45 5.96
N ALA A 104 -15.23 -1.66 5.39
CA ALA A 104 -16.46 -2.38 5.02
C ALA A 104 -17.29 -2.78 6.26
N GLN A 105 -17.46 -1.84 7.19
CA GLN A 105 -18.28 -1.93 8.38
C GLN A 105 -18.80 -0.53 8.78
N GLN A 106 -19.08 0.33 7.79
CA GLN A 106 -19.88 1.54 7.99
C GLN A 106 -21.26 1.33 7.36
N ARG A 107 -22.03 0.45 8.02
CA ARG A 107 -23.49 0.42 8.10
C ARG A 107 -24.25 0.85 6.84
N GLN A 108 -24.33 -0.08 5.90
CA GLN A 108 -25.59 -0.34 5.21
C GLN A 108 -26.56 -0.96 6.23
N ASP A 109 -27.21 -0.16 7.09
CA ASP A 109 -28.44 -0.55 7.81
C ASP A 109 -29.03 0.71 8.51
N ARG A 110 -29.79 1.49 7.74
CA ARG A 110 -30.92 2.35 8.16
C ARG A 110 -31.52 3.04 6.93
N GLY A 111 -31.87 2.21 5.95
CA GLY A 111 -32.93 2.54 5.02
C GLY A 111 -34.13 1.66 5.37
N THR A 112 -35.30 2.29 5.51
CA THR A 112 -36.63 1.70 5.22
C THR A 112 -37.32 0.88 6.33
N THR A 113 -38.23 1.54 7.04
CA THR A 113 -39.70 1.27 7.02
C THR A 113 -40.41 2.60 7.28
N ALA A 114 -41.15 3.13 6.29
CA ALA A 114 -42.63 3.18 6.25
C ALA A 114 -43.23 4.13 7.32
N THR A 115 -43.81 5.28 6.96
CA THR A 115 -45.20 5.45 6.48
C THR A 115 -46.24 4.88 7.44
N GLY A 116 -47.10 5.77 7.95
CA GLY A 116 -48.30 5.48 8.77
C GLY A 116 -48.35 6.43 9.96
N ALA A 117 -49.02 7.58 9.90
CA ALA A 117 -50.47 7.76 9.98
C ALA A 117 -51.06 7.24 11.31
N GLU A 118 -52.01 8.02 11.85
CA GLU A 118 -52.92 7.70 12.98
C GLU A 118 -52.28 7.94 14.37
N ARG A 119 -52.78 8.81 15.27
CA ARG A 119 -54.01 9.58 15.43
C ARG A 119 -53.73 10.78 16.35
#